data_AF-A0A9P0YXT2-F1
#
_entry.id   AF-A0A9P0YXT2-F1
#
_cell.length_a   1.000
_cell.length_b   1.000
_cell.length_c   1.000
_cell.angle_alpha   90.00
_cell.angle_beta   90.00
_cell.angle_gamma   90.00
#
_symmetry.space_group_name_H-M   'P 1'
#
loop_
_entity.id
_entity.type
_entity.pdbx_description
1 polymer ?
#
loop_
_entity_poly.entity_id
_entity_poly.type
_entity_poly.pdbx_seq_one_letter_code
_entity_poly.pdbx_strand_id
1 'polypeptide(L)'
;MREQLEKAGCRVTDNFFKAVHCDKPASGFFVPEGGGIKICANNLRFQDEVTQVLIHELIHAYDHCRAKNLDFKNKEHHACAEIRASHLSGDCHFMREWLRGHFKIKGHEQACVKRRVIYSMCDNTNQSKLDACAAMEKVWDICYSDMDPFEKVS
;
A
#
# COMPACT_ATOMS: atom_id res chain seq x y z
N MET A 1 4.84 13.15 6.63
CA MET A 1 3.59 12.36 6.47
C MET A 1 2.39 12.95 7.21
N ARG A 2 2.42 13.09 8.55
CA ARG A 2 1.31 13.68 9.33
C ARG A 2 0.81 15.02 8.75
N GLU A 3 1.72 15.96 8.51
CA GLU A 3 1.40 17.26 7.91
C GLU A 3 0.78 17.14 6.51
N GLN A 4 1.18 16.13 5.74
CA GLN A 4 0.71 15.90 4.38
C GLN A 4 -0.71 15.33 4.38
N LEU A 5 -1.02 14.45 5.33
CA LEU A 5 -2.40 13.99 5.60
C LEU A 5 -3.30 15.15 6.01
N GLU A 6 -2.83 16.02 6.91
CA GLU A 6 -3.59 17.18 7.37
C GLU A 6 -3.87 18.17 6.21
N LYS A 7 -2.86 18.47 5.38
CA LYS A 7 -3.02 19.29 4.16
C LYS A 7 -3.98 18.66 3.15
N ALA A 8 -4.00 17.33 3.06
CA ALA A 8 -4.93 16.58 2.21
C ALA A 8 -6.36 16.47 2.80
N GLY A 9 -6.62 17.05 3.99
CA GLY A 9 -7.95 17.07 4.60
C GLY A 9 -8.23 15.94 5.59
N CYS A 10 -7.23 15.11 5.92
CA CYS A 10 -7.35 14.06 6.92
C CYS A 10 -6.55 14.39 8.18
N ARG A 11 -7.28 14.70 9.24
CA ARG A 11 -6.68 14.94 10.54
C ARG A 11 -6.24 13.64 11.20
N VAL A 12 -4.98 13.58 11.62
CA VAL A 12 -4.45 12.47 12.43
C VAL A 12 -4.80 12.73 13.89
N THR A 13 -5.91 12.15 14.35
CA THR A 13 -6.42 12.29 15.73
C THR A 13 -5.77 11.29 16.68
N ASP A 14 -6.13 11.38 17.96
CA ASP A 14 -5.86 10.32 18.92
C ASP A 14 -6.45 9.00 18.41
N ASN A 15 -5.76 7.89 18.69
CA ASN A 15 -6.16 6.55 18.26
C ASN A 15 -6.19 6.31 16.73
N PHE A 16 -5.60 7.20 15.93
CA PHE A 16 -5.47 7.01 14.48
C PHE A 16 -4.68 5.75 14.14
N PHE A 17 -3.70 5.37 14.97
CA PHE A 17 -2.96 4.12 14.85
C PHE A 17 -3.37 3.17 15.97
N LYS A 18 -3.75 1.94 15.64
CA LYS A 18 -4.04 0.90 16.63
C LYS A 18 -3.39 -0.43 16.26
N ALA A 19 -2.69 -1.02 17.21
CA ALA A 19 -2.39 -2.45 17.17
C ALA A 19 -3.66 -3.23 17.54
N VAL A 20 -3.99 -4.25 16.75
CA VAL A 20 -5.17 -5.09 16.93
C VAL A 20 -4.80 -6.56 16.77
N HIS A 21 -5.66 -7.44 17.29
CA HIS A 21 -5.62 -8.86 16.98
C HIS A 21 -6.48 -9.13 15.74
N CYS A 22 -5.95 -9.85 14.77
CA CYS A 22 -6.65 -10.20 13.54
C CYS A 22 -6.75 -11.72 13.40
N ASP A 23 -7.96 -12.24 13.18
CA ASP A 23 -8.21 -13.67 12.99
C ASP A 23 -7.76 -14.17 11.60
N LYS A 24 -7.69 -13.24 10.64
CA LYS A 24 -7.23 -13.50 9.28
C LYS A 24 -5.74 -13.19 9.14
N PRO A 25 -5.04 -13.82 8.17
CA PRO A 25 -3.62 -13.57 7.89
C PRO A 25 -3.39 -12.21 7.18
N ALA A 26 -3.86 -11.12 7.78
CA ALA A 26 -3.63 -9.76 7.31
C ALA A 26 -2.48 -9.12 8.09
N SER A 27 -1.76 -8.18 7.48
CA SER A 27 -0.68 -7.45 8.15
C SER A 27 -1.16 -6.12 8.75
N GLY A 28 -2.09 -5.45 8.08
CA GLY A 28 -2.71 -4.20 8.50
C GLY A 28 -3.77 -3.78 7.49
N PHE A 29 -4.47 -2.69 7.79
CA PHE A 29 -5.44 -2.05 6.90
C PHE A 29 -5.76 -0.62 7.35
N PHE A 30 -6.00 0.27 6.39
CA PHE A 30 -6.58 1.59 6.58
C PHE A 30 -8.11 1.53 6.55
N VAL A 31 -8.75 2.20 7.52
CA VAL A 31 -10.20 2.38 7.60
C VAL A 31 -10.53 3.88 7.42
N PRO A 32 -11.27 4.25 6.37
CA PRO A 32 -11.77 5.62 6.15
C PRO A 32 -12.61 6.20 7.30
N GLU A 33 -13.01 7.46 7.17
CA GLU A 33 -14.04 8.10 8.01
C GLU A 33 -13.75 8.06 9.52
N GLY A 34 -12.47 8.20 9.90
CA GLY A 34 -12.03 8.25 11.30
C GLY A 34 -11.65 6.89 11.89
N GLY A 35 -11.72 5.80 11.12
CA GLY A 35 -11.25 4.49 11.55
C GLY A 35 -9.73 4.42 11.68
N GLY A 36 -8.97 5.14 10.84
CA GLY A 36 -7.51 5.20 10.89
C GLY A 36 -6.85 3.88 10.50
N ILE A 37 -5.58 3.71 10.88
CA ILE A 37 -4.75 2.56 10.53
C ILE A 37 -4.80 1.50 11.63
N LYS A 38 -5.04 0.26 11.23
CA LYS A 38 -5.01 -0.92 12.08
C LYS A 38 -3.84 -1.81 11.69
N ILE A 39 -3.05 -2.22 12.66
CA ILE A 39 -1.91 -3.13 12.48
C ILE A 39 -2.25 -4.45 13.15
N CYS A 40 -2.23 -5.55 12.41
CA CYS A 40 -2.49 -6.89 12.90
C CYS A 40 -1.26 -7.42 13.64
N ALA A 41 -1.05 -6.97 14.88
CA ALA A 41 0.19 -7.19 15.62
C ALA A 41 0.50 -8.67 15.89
N ASN A 42 -0.51 -9.53 15.94
CA ASN A 42 -0.34 -10.97 16.10
C ASN A 42 0.23 -11.69 14.86
N ASN A 43 0.22 -11.04 13.69
CA ASN A 43 0.72 -11.61 12.43
C ASN A 43 2.11 -11.08 12.06
N LEU A 44 2.66 -10.14 12.82
CA LEU A 44 3.95 -9.50 12.56
C LEU A 44 4.95 -9.90 13.64
N ARG A 45 6.21 -10.14 13.23
CA ARG A 45 7.27 -10.62 14.13
C ARG A 45 8.35 -9.57 14.34
N PHE A 46 8.64 -8.76 13.33
CA PHE A 46 9.74 -7.82 13.36
C PHE A 46 9.27 -6.36 13.26
N GLN A 47 9.98 -5.46 13.94
CA GLN A 47 9.72 -4.01 13.87
C GLN A 47 9.81 -3.46 12.44
N ASP A 48 10.69 -4.06 11.64
CA ASP A 48 10.81 -3.70 10.24
C ASP A 48 9.51 -3.98 9.48
N GLU A 49 8.81 -5.09 9.75
CA GLU A 49 7.54 -5.44 9.10
C GLU A 49 6.44 -4.46 9.49
N VAL A 50 6.37 -4.13 10.78
CA VAL A 50 5.45 -3.11 11.31
C VAL A 50 5.66 -1.77 10.60
N THR A 51 6.92 -1.37 10.41
CA THR A 51 7.27 -0.12 9.72
C THR A 51 6.78 -0.12 8.27
N GLN A 52 7.00 -1.22 7.54
CA GLN A 52 6.57 -1.33 6.14
C GLN A 52 5.05 -1.28 5.99
N VAL A 53 4.34 -2.05 6.81
CA VAL A 53 2.87 -2.08 6.84
C VAL A 53 2.35 -0.68 7.19
N LEU A 54 2.93 -0.04 8.19
CA LEU A 54 2.52 1.30 8.59
C LEU A 54 2.66 2.32 7.45
N ILE A 55 3.78 2.31 6.73
CA ILE A 55 3.97 3.22 5.58
C ILE A 55 2.99 2.88 4.46
N HIS A 56 2.79 1.60 4.16
CA HIS A 56 1.82 1.13 3.16
C HIS A 56 0.41 1.67 3.45
N GLU A 57 -0.09 1.47 4.68
CA GLU A 57 -1.42 1.95 5.08
C GLU A 57 -1.49 3.49 5.17
N LEU A 58 -0.38 4.16 5.49
CA LEU A 58 -0.31 5.61 5.44
C LEU A 58 -0.45 6.14 4.02
N ILE A 59 0.10 5.46 3.02
CA ILE A 59 -0.10 5.83 1.61
C ILE A 59 -1.56 5.63 1.20
N HIS A 60 -2.21 4.54 1.60
CA HIS A 60 -3.66 4.39 1.40
C HIS A 60 -4.47 5.50 2.05
N ALA A 61 -4.15 5.86 3.30
CA ALA A 61 -4.79 6.98 3.96
C ALA A 61 -4.59 8.26 3.15
N TYR A 62 -3.35 8.59 2.77
CA TYR A 62 -3.04 9.81 2.03
C TYR A 62 -3.72 9.88 0.66
N ASP A 63 -3.73 8.77 -0.09
CA ASP A 63 -4.43 8.68 -1.36
C ASP A 63 -5.93 8.88 -1.21
N HIS A 64 -6.54 8.27 -0.20
CA HIS A 64 -7.95 8.48 0.11
C HIS A 64 -8.27 9.96 0.41
N CYS A 65 -7.39 10.65 1.13
CA CYS A 65 -7.61 12.03 1.54
C CYS A 65 -7.42 13.02 0.39
N ARG A 66 -6.34 12.88 -0.38
CA ARG A 66 -6.02 13.83 -1.46
C ARG A 66 -6.90 13.65 -2.69
N ALA A 67 -7.37 12.42 -2.94
CA ALA A 67 -8.16 12.12 -4.12
C ALA A 67 -9.63 12.46 -3.90
N LYS A 68 -10.16 13.37 -4.73
CA LYS A 68 -11.58 13.78 -4.63
C LYS A 68 -12.57 12.68 -5.00
N ASN A 69 -12.15 11.69 -5.80
CA ASN A 69 -13.01 10.65 -6.39
C ASN A 69 -12.41 9.23 -6.29
N LEU A 70 -11.62 8.93 -5.25
CA LEU A 70 -11.09 7.57 -5.07
C LEU A 70 -12.22 6.62 -4.69
N ASP A 71 -12.37 5.55 -5.47
CA ASP A 71 -13.38 4.51 -5.26
C ASP A 71 -12.70 3.15 -5.29
N PHE A 72 -12.55 2.51 -4.13
CA PHE A 72 -11.93 1.20 -4.03
C PHE A 72 -12.74 0.06 -4.69
N LYS A 73 -13.99 0.31 -5.11
CA LYS A 73 -14.76 -0.63 -5.94
C LYS A 73 -14.37 -0.54 -7.42
N ASN A 74 -13.79 0.58 -7.85
CA ASN A 74 -13.22 0.71 -9.17
C ASN A 74 -11.85 -0.01 -9.19
N LYS A 75 -11.69 -0.97 -10.11
CA LYS A 75 -10.52 -1.84 -10.17
C LYS A 75 -9.24 -1.06 -10.44
N GLU A 76 -9.31 -0.06 -11.31
CA GLU A 76 -8.17 0.81 -11.65
C GLU A 76 -7.77 1.71 -10.48
N HIS A 77 -8.73 2.24 -9.73
CA HIS A 77 -8.45 3.03 -8.53
C HIS A 77 -7.79 2.17 -7.43
N HIS A 78 -8.33 0.98 -7.18
CA HIS A 78 -7.76 0.04 -6.23
C HIS A 78 -6.34 -0.38 -6.66
N ALA A 79 -6.15 -0.73 -7.93
CA ALA A 79 -4.83 -1.06 -8.47
C ALA A 79 -3.83 0.10 -8.30
N CYS A 80 -4.26 1.34 -8.57
CA CYS A 80 -3.41 2.51 -8.43
C CYS A 80 -2.96 2.73 -6.98
N ALA A 81 -3.87 2.62 -6.02
CA ALA A 81 -3.57 2.74 -4.59
C ALA A 81 -2.57 1.66 -4.14
N GLU A 82 -2.73 0.42 -4.62
CA GLU A 82 -1.83 -0.70 -4.32
C GLU A 82 -0.45 -0.54 -4.97
N ILE A 83 -0.37 -0.02 -6.20
CA ILE A 83 0.90 0.27 -6.88
C ILE A 83 1.69 1.26 -6.04
N ARG A 84 1.06 2.36 -5.65
CA ARG A 84 1.70 3.41 -4.86
C ARG A 84 2.10 2.91 -3.48
N ALA A 85 1.23 2.24 -2.75
CA ALA A 85 1.53 1.72 -1.43
C ALA A 85 2.65 0.65 -1.46
N SER A 86 2.68 -0.21 -2.48
CA SER A 86 3.75 -1.20 -2.67
C SER A 86 5.08 -0.56 -3.08
N HIS A 87 5.06 0.45 -3.94
CA HIS A 87 6.27 1.15 -4.40
C HIS A 87 6.88 2.01 -3.28
N LEU A 88 6.06 2.79 -2.59
CA LEU A 88 6.52 3.82 -1.66
C LEU A 88 6.73 3.32 -0.22
N SER A 89 6.25 2.12 0.14
CA SER A 89 6.44 1.56 1.48
C SER A 89 7.88 1.14 1.77
N GLY A 90 8.62 0.74 0.73
CA GLY A 90 9.93 0.09 0.84
C GLY A 90 9.85 -1.44 0.91
N ASP A 91 8.65 -2.04 0.79
CA ASP A 91 8.46 -3.49 0.95
C ASP A 91 9.19 -4.27 -0.14
N CYS A 92 9.36 -3.62 -1.30
CA CYS A 92 10.10 -4.10 -2.46
C CYS A 92 11.59 -3.72 -2.49
N HIS A 93 12.15 -3.31 -1.35
CA HIS A 93 13.59 -3.05 -1.24
C HIS A 93 14.41 -4.31 -1.54
N PHE A 94 15.51 -4.16 -2.29
CA PHE A 94 16.29 -5.28 -2.84
C PHE A 94 16.74 -6.29 -1.77
N MET A 95 17.26 -5.81 -0.64
CA MET A 95 17.71 -6.69 0.45
C MET A 95 16.56 -7.54 1.02
N ARG A 96 15.33 -7.01 1.08
CA ARG A 96 14.16 -7.75 1.57
C ARG A 96 13.75 -8.82 0.57
N GLU A 97 13.66 -8.45 -0.70
CA GLU A 97 13.37 -9.37 -1.80
C GLU A 97 14.39 -10.52 -1.84
N TRP A 98 15.68 -10.21 -1.67
CA TRP A 98 16.74 -11.21 -1.58
C TRP A 98 16.51 -12.19 -0.42
N LEU A 99 16.23 -11.68 0.79
CA LEU A 99 15.93 -12.51 1.96
C LEU A 99 14.64 -13.34 1.79
N ARG A 100 13.70 -12.88 0.95
CA ARG A 100 12.48 -13.59 0.55
C ARG A 100 12.72 -14.57 -0.62
N GLY A 101 13.96 -14.73 -1.09
CA GLY A 101 14.33 -15.66 -2.17
C GLY A 101 14.11 -15.12 -3.59
N HIS A 102 13.93 -13.81 -3.74
CA HIS A 102 13.81 -13.14 -5.04
C HIS A 102 15.14 -12.51 -5.45
N PHE A 103 15.83 -13.15 -6.41
CA PHE A 103 17.21 -12.79 -6.79
C PHE A 103 17.30 -11.95 -8.08
N LYS A 104 16.18 -11.46 -8.60
CA LYS A 104 16.18 -10.61 -9.79
C LYS A 104 16.90 -9.30 -9.46
N ILE A 105 17.83 -8.87 -10.30
CA ILE A 105 18.57 -7.61 -10.11
C ILE A 105 17.97 -6.50 -10.97
N LYS A 106 17.91 -6.69 -12.30
CA LYS A 106 17.38 -5.66 -13.20
C LYS A 106 15.85 -5.59 -13.11
N GLY A 107 15.32 -4.44 -12.74
CA GLY A 107 13.88 -4.22 -12.61
C GLY A 107 13.23 -5.12 -11.55
N HIS A 108 13.94 -5.33 -10.44
CA HIS A 108 13.48 -6.15 -9.32
C HIS A 108 12.28 -5.50 -8.64
N GLU A 109 12.36 -4.18 -8.40
CA GLU A 109 11.35 -3.42 -7.68
C GLU A 109 10.02 -3.47 -8.43
N GLN A 110 10.00 -3.14 -9.72
CA GLN A 110 8.79 -3.22 -10.53
C GLN A 110 8.19 -4.63 -10.52
N ALA A 111 9.05 -5.66 -10.59
CA ALA A 111 8.58 -7.03 -10.54
C ALA A 111 7.98 -7.38 -9.16
N CYS A 112 8.55 -6.87 -8.08
CA CYS A 112 7.99 -7.02 -6.73
C CYS A 112 6.66 -6.30 -6.61
N VAL A 113 6.60 -5.02 -6.98
CA VAL A 113 5.38 -4.19 -6.93
C VAL A 113 4.26 -4.88 -7.71
N LYS A 114 4.51 -5.34 -8.94
CA LYS A 114 3.52 -6.11 -9.72
C LYS A 114 3.02 -7.36 -8.97
N ARG A 115 3.91 -8.12 -8.32
CA ARG A 115 3.48 -9.29 -7.54
C ARG A 115 2.60 -8.91 -6.34
N ARG A 116 2.95 -7.84 -5.63
CA ARG A 116 2.23 -7.38 -4.43
C ARG A 116 0.84 -6.83 -4.77
N VAL A 117 0.74 -6.01 -5.83
CA VAL A 117 -0.54 -5.49 -6.32
C VAL A 117 -1.50 -6.62 -6.69
N ILE A 118 -1.03 -7.58 -7.50
CA ILE A 118 -1.87 -8.70 -7.92
C ILE A 118 -2.29 -9.55 -6.72
N TYR A 119 -1.40 -9.75 -5.74
CA TYR A 119 -1.74 -10.46 -4.52
C TYR A 119 -2.82 -9.73 -3.71
N SER A 120 -2.66 -8.44 -3.42
CA SER A 120 -3.64 -7.66 -2.65
C SER A 120 -5.00 -7.61 -3.34
N MET A 121 -5.02 -7.36 -4.65
CA MET A 121 -6.28 -7.29 -5.39
C MET A 121 -7.03 -8.63 -5.41
N CYS A 122 -6.33 -9.76 -5.53
CA CYS A 122 -6.97 -11.09 -5.52
C CYS A 122 -7.44 -11.53 -4.12
N ASP A 123 -6.75 -11.11 -3.07
CA ASP A 123 -7.10 -11.50 -1.69
C ASP A 123 -8.26 -10.66 -1.15
N ASN A 124 -8.28 -9.36 -1.48
CA ASN A 124 -9.26 -8.41 -0.97
C ASN A 124 -10.53 -8.28 -1.83
N THR A 125 -10.50 -8.80 -3.06
CA THR A 125 -11.67 -8.79 -3.96
C THR A 125 -11.78 -10.16 -4.62
N ASN A 126 -12.99 -10.67 -4.86
CA ASN A 126 -13.22 -11.92 -5.63
C ASN A 126 -12.87 -11.74 -7.13
N GLN A 127 -11.84 -10.95 -7.44
CA GLN A 127 -11.38 -10.59 -8.75
C GLN A 127 -10.44 -11.68 -9.29
N SER A 128 -10.58 -11.97 -10.58
CA SER A 128 -9.68 -12.89 -11.25
C SER A 128 -8.28 -12.28 -11.35
N LYS A 129 -7.25 -13.12 -11.32
CA LYS A 129 -5.86 -12.68 -11.57
C LYS A 129 -5.72 -11.94 -12.90
N LEU A 130 -6.44 -12.36 -13.93
CA LEU A 130 -6.44 -11.73 -15.26
C LEU A 130 -6.94 -10.28 -15.17
N ASP A 131 -8.07 -10.08 -14.50
CA ASP A 131 -8.67 -8.75 -14.31
C ASP A 131 -7.74 -7.84 -13.49
N ALA A 132 -7.12 -8.39 -12.43
CA ALA A 132 -6.16 -7.64 -11.61
C ALA A 132 -4.95 -7.18 -12.44
N CYS A 133 -4.41 -8.06 -13.28
CA CYS A 133 -3.34 -7.71 -14.22
C CYS A 133 -3.79 -6.62 -15.19
N ALA A 134 -4.97 -6.75 -15.79
CA ALA A 134 -5.47 -5.76 -16.75
C ALA A 134 -5.67 -4.38 -16.11
N ALA A 135 -6.24 -4.31 -14.91
CA ALA A 135 -6.43 -3.06 -14.18
C ALA A 135 -5.09 -2.41 -13.79
N MET A 136 -4.14 -3.21 -13.29
CA MET A 136 -2.80 -2.74 -12.92
C MET A 136 -2.03 -2.17 -14.12
N GLU A 137 -1.94 -2.90 -15.22
CA GLU A 137 -1.19 -2.44 -16.41
C GLU A 137 -1.79 -1.15 -16.99
N LYS A 138 -3.12 -0.99 -16.92
CA LYS A 138 -3.81 0.20 -17.44
C LYS A 138 -3.44 1.50 -16.71
N VAL A 139 -3.10 1.43 -15.43
CA VAL A 139 -2.75 2.61 -14.60
C VAL A 139 -1.28 2.68 -14.21
N TRP A 140 -0.48 1.68 -14.62
CA TRP A 140 0.89 1.49 -14.17
C TRP A 140 1.76 2.75 -14.28
N ASP A 141 1.87 3.31 -15.49
CA ASP A 141 2.80 4.42 -15.74
C ASP A 141 2.46 5.67 -14.93
N ILE A 142 1.16 5.93 -14.73
CA ILE A 142 0.67 7.08 -13.96
C ILE A 142 0.95 6.86 -12.47
N CYS A 143 0.54 5.71 -11.93
CA CYS A 143 0.56 5.47 -10.50
C CYS A 143 1.95 5.13 -9.97
N TYR A 144 2.78 4.44 -10.76
CA TYR A 144 4.16 4.15 -10.37
C TYR A 144 5.05 5.40 -10.38
N SER A 145 4.75 6.37 -11.26
CA SER A 145 5.50 7.63 -11.35
C SER A 145 5.08 8.69 -10.34
N ASP A 146 3.94 8.48 -9.65
CA ASP A 146 3.45 9.36 -8.61
C ASP A 146 4.15 9.01 -7.28
N MET A 147 5.01 9.93 -6.83
CA MET A 147 5.84 9.77 -5.63
C MET A 147 5.31 10.52 -4.41
N ASP A 148 4.20 11.26 -4.56
CA ASP A 148 3.65 12.02 -3.45
C ASP A 148 3.30 11.07 -2.27
N PRO A 149 3.42 11.52 -1.01
CA PRO A 149 3.84 12.85 -0.58
C PRO A 149 5.36 12.97 -0.38
N PHE A 150 6.14 12.02 -0.89
CA PHE A 150 7.59 12.04 -0.76
C PHE A 150 8.19 12.93 -1.84
N GLU A 151 9.22 13.68 -1.48
CA GLU A 151 9.98 14.45 -2.45
C GLU A 151 10.70 13.49 -3.39
N LYS A 152 10.68 13.80 -4.69
CA LYS A 152 11.52 13.10 -5.66
C LYS A 152 12.97 13.38 -5.27
N VAL A 153 13.70 12.33 -4.87
CA VAL A 153 15.15 12.44 -4.70
C VAL A 153 15.73 12.65 -6.10
N SER A 154 16.08 13.91 -6.41
CA SER A 154 16.73 14.32 -7.65
C SER A 154 18.21 13.95 -7.67
#